data_AF-A0A7X9L834-F1
#
_entry.id   AF-A0A7X9L834-F1
#
_cell.length_a   1.000
_cell.length_b   1.000
_cell.length_c   1.000
_cell.angle_alpha   90.00
_cell.angle_beta   90.00
_cell.angle_gamma   90.00
#
_symmetry.space_group_name_H-M   'P 1'
#
loop_
_entity.id
_entity.type
_entity.pdbx_description
1 polymer ?
#
loop_
_entity_poly.entity_id
_entity_poly.type
_entity_poly.pdbx_seq_one_letter_code
_entity_poly.pdbx_strand_id
1 'polypeptide(L)'
;LDDFSGPMDVCTAHWHREWMEPDVNLFRRLARAERPAGALLTTAVDPERSPRFRGFMQPLGFADDLRAVFRVGETPWAVTTLWRREGQPAFSATEAGLVADLSAPLGDAVRRLVREDLVRRDLEREGLEVNVTAVGERPGLFLFDARGRLVSVNEHAAAWLDELPRQELVPTQFGLQLPLWLLVTAVRARDSLAAGGDGLAQTRVRSRAGRWLVGHAAATRDAAGEPAGAAVTIEPASPALVAPIAVEAYGLTAREREITRQIARGAGTDEIATSLFLSPHTVRDHVKSILNKVGVSSRGEVVAALYTEQFEPAHFAGFDGTHTG
;
A
#
# COMPACT_ATOMS: atom_id res chain seq x y z
N LEU A 1 -24.24 7.44 -5.10
CA LEU A 1 -22.97 7.17 -5.80
C LEU A 1 -23.28 6.19 -6.93
N ASP A 2 -24.39 6.42 -7.66
CA ASP A 2 -25.15 5.33 -8.28
C ASP A 2 -25.04 5.35 -9.81
N ASP A 3 -24.14 6.15 -10.36
CA ASP A 3 -24.03 6.37 -11.81
C ASP A 3 -22.64 5.97 -12.35
N PHE A 4 -22.24 4.73 -12.02
CA PHE A 4 -21.23 3.99 -12.78
C PHE A 4 -21.98 3.04 -13.73
N SER A 5 -22.58 3.58 -14.78
CA SER A 5 -23.46 2.88 -15.72
C SER A 5 -22.72 2.11 -16.83
N GLY A 6 -21.39 2.03 -16.78
CA GLY A 6 -20.58 1.15 -17.63
C GLY A 6 -20.35 -0.22 -16.98
N PRO A 7 -20.10 -1.30 -17.75
CA PRO A 7 -19.78 -2.60 -17.18
C PRO A 7 -18.43 -2.53 -16.47
N MET A 8 -18.45 -2.30 -15.15
CA MET A 8 -17.28 -2.56 -14.31
C MET A 8 -17.01 -4.05 -14.33
N ASP A 9 -15.74 -4.43 -14.50
CA ASP A 9 -15.39 -5.82 -14.31
C ASP A 9 -15.75 -6.26 -12.88
N VAL A 10 -16.03 -7.56 -12.74
CA VAL A 10 -16.51 -8.16 -11.49
C VAL A 10 -15.55 -7.86 -10.33
N CYS A 11 -14.24 -7.83 -10.58
CA CYS A 11 -13.21 -7.52 -9.59
C CYS A 11 -13.31 -6.08 -9.07
N THR A 12 -13.45 -5.12 -9.97
CA THR A 12 -13.58 -3.69 -9.68
C THR A 12 -14.86 -3.43 -8.88
N ALA A 13 -15.96 -4.10 -9.22
CA ALA A 13 -17.21 -4.01 -8.49
C ALA A 13 -17.14 -4.61 -7.07
N HIS A 14 -16.37 -5.68 -6.86
CA HIS A 14 -16.11 -6.23 -5.53
C HIS A 14 -15.38 -5.21 -4.65
N TRP A 15 -14.28 -4.68 -5.17
CA TRP A 15 -13.41 -3.78 -4.45
C TRP A 15 -14.01 -2.40 -4.20
N HIS A 16 -14.79 -1.87 -5.14
CA HIS A 16 -15.52 -0.61 -4.94
C HIS A 16 -16.39 -0.72 -3.68
N ARG A 17 -17.11 -1.82 -3.50
CA ARG A 17 -17.94 -2.07 -2.31
C ARG A 17 -17.12 -2.17 -1.03
N GLU A 18 -15.97 -2.87 -1.07
CA GLU A 18 -15.07 -2.99 0.08
C GLU A 18 -14.66 -1.63 0.65
N TRP A 19 -14.40 -0.64 -0.21
CA TRP A 19 -13.95 0.67 0.24
C TRP A 19 -15.08 1.65 0.49
N MET A 20 -16.15 1.61 -0.31
CA MET A 20 -17.17 2.65 -0.34
C MET A 20 -18.42 2.34 0.49
N GLU A 21 -18.68 1.07 0.80
CA GLU A 21 -19.93 0.67 1.44
C GLU A 21 -19.68 0.09 2.86
N PRO A 22 -20.53 0.45 3.85
CA PRO A 22 -20.50 -0.21 5.15
C PRO A 22 -20.93 -1.67 5.02
N ASP A 23 -20.13 -2.58 5.58
CA ASP A 23 -20.44 -4.02 5.60
C ASP A 23 -19.74 -4.72 6.78
N VAL A 24 -20.09 -5.98 7.04
CA VAL A 24 -19.35 -6.87 7.96
C VAL A 24 -18.07 -7.40 7.29
N ASN A 25 -17.09 -7.80 8.10
CA ASN A 25 -15.85 -8.44 7.63
C ASN A 25 -15.08 -7.68 6.54
N LEU A 26 -15.22 -6.35 6.48
CA LEU A 26 -14.35 -5.51 5.65
C LEU A 26 -12.88 -5.74 6.04
N PHE A 27 -11.98 -5.85 5.06
CA PHE A 27 -10.56 -6.07 5.29
C PHE A 27 -9.95 -4.99 6.20
N ARG A 28 -10.37 -3.72 6.04
CA ARG A 28 -9.94 -2.62 6.93
C ARG A 28 -10.34 -2.83 8.40
N ARG A 29 -11.42 -3.57 8.67
CA ARG A 29 -11.85 -3.94 10.03
C ARG A 29 -11.11 -5.18 10.50
N LEU A 30 -11.03 -6.23 9.67
CA LEU A 30 -10.31 -7.46 9.98
C LEU A 30 -8.82 -7.24 10.23
N ALA A 31 -8.18 -6.28 9.56
CA ALA A 31 -6.77 -5.94 9.78
C ALA A 31 -6.47 -5.49 11.22
N ARG A 32 -7.48 -4.95 11.92
CA ARG A 32 -7.41 -4.45 13.30
C ARG A 32 -8.16 -5.34 14.29
N ALA A 33 -8.86 -6.36 13.82
CA ALA A 33 -9.61 -7.26 14.68
C ALA A 33 -8.67 -8.19 15.44
N GLU A 34 -9.13 -8.69 16.59
CA GLU A 34 -8.42 -9.72 17.34
C GLU A 34 -8.23 -10.98 16.49
N ARG A 35 -9.31 -11.45 15.86
CA ARG A 35 -9.27 -12.50 14.83
C ARG A 35 -9.31 -11.88 13.43
N PRO A 36 -8.25 -12.00 12.62
CA PRO A 36 -8.18 -11.36 11.31
C PRO A 36 -8.86 -12.19 10.21
N ALA A 37 -9.90 -12.97 10.55
CA ALA A 37 -10.72 -13.69 9.58
C ALA A 37 -12.17 -13.80 10.06
N GLY A 38 -13.11 -13.86 9.12
CA GLY A 38 -14.52 -14.02 9.41
C GLY A 38 -15.32 -14.45 8.19
N ALA A 39 -16.34 -15.30 8.41
CA ALA A 39 -17.27 -15.71 7.37
C ALA A 39 -18.58 -14.91 7.45
N LEU A 40 -19.15 -14.52 6.30
CA LEU A 40 -20.35 -13.67 6.24
C LEU A 40 -21.50 -14.28 7.03
N LEU A 41 -21.90 -15.52 6.75
CA LEU A 41 -23.07 -16.14 7.39
C LEU A 41 -22.87 -16.42 8.89
N THR A 42 -21.62 -16.47 9.35
CA THR A 42 -21.31 -16.60 10.80
C THR A 42 -21.30 -15.26 11.53
N THR A 43 -21.14 -14.15 10.80
CA THR A 43 -20.92 -12.82 11.36
C THR A 43 -22.14 -11.91 11.21
N ALA A 44 -22.80 -11.97 10.05
CA ALA A 44 -24.00 -11.19 9.77
C ALA A 44 -25.22 -11.86 10.40
N VAL A 45 -26.03 -11.08 11.11
CA VAL A 45 -27.34 -11.51 11.62
C VAL A 45 -28.30 -11.80 10.45
N ASP A 46 -28.18 -11.03 9.36
CA ASP A 46 -28.97 -11.16 8.15
C ASP A 46 -28.06 -10.83 6.94
N PRO A 47 -27.73 -11.81 6.08
CA PRO A 47 -26.85 -11.60 4.93
C PRO A 47 -27.46 -10.69 3.87
N GLU A 48 -28.78 -10.56 3.79
CA GLU A 48 -29.45 -9.64 2.84
C GLU A 48 -29.12 -8.18 3.15
N ARG A 49 -28.66 -7.86 4.37
CA ARG A 49 -28.18 -6.52 4.71
C ARG A 49 -26.81 -6.21 4.14
N SER A 50 -26.02 -7.22 3.76
CA SER A 50 -24.71 -7.02 3.12
C SER A 50 -24.90 -6.58 1.66
N PRO A 51 -24.46 -5.38 1.28
CA PRO A 51 -24.52 -4.95 -0.12
C PRO A 51 -23.64 -5.82 -1.03
N ARG A 52 -22.55 -6.37 -0.49
CA ARG A 52 -21.69 -7.33 -1.17
C ARG A 52 -22.41 -8.65 -1.43
N PHE A 53 -23.21 -9.14 -0.48
CA PHE A 53 -24.02 -10.33 -0.69
C PHE A 53 -25.03 -10.13 -1.83
N ARG A 54 -25.89 -9.11 -1.72
CA ARG A 54 -26.94 -8.85 -2.71
C ARG A 54 -26.44 -8.42 -4.08
N GLY A 55 -25.44 -7.55 -4.10
CA GLY A 55 -24.97 -6.89 -5.33
C GLY A 55 -23.84 -7.60 -6.06
N PHE A 56 -23.20 -8.59 -5.44
CA PHE A 56 -22.05 -9.29 -6.01
C PHE A 56 -22.13 -10.81 -5.85
N MET A 57 -22.40 -11.32 -4.65
CA MET A 57 -22.37 -12.76 -4.40
C MET A 57 -23.55 -13.50 -5.03
N GLN A 58 -24.77 -13.07 -4.73
CA GLN A 58 -26.00 -13.71 -5.23
C GLN A 58 -26.06 -13.74 -6.77
N PRO A 59 -25.77 -12.65 -7.51
CA PRO A 59 -25.77 -12.69 -8.98
C PRO A 59 -24.76 -13.67 -9.58
N LEU A 60 -23.73 -14.05 -8.82
CA LEU A 60 -22.68 -15.00 -9.25
C LEU A 60 -22.90 -16.41 -8.68
N GLY A 61 -23.97 -16.64 -7.92
CA GLY A 61 -24.31 -17.93 -7.31
C GLY A 61 -23.41 -18.31 -6.13
N PHE A 62 -22.89 -17.32 -5.39
CA PHE A 62 -22.17 -17.51 -4.13
C PHE A 62 -23.10 -17.32 -2.93
N ALA A 63 -23.06 -18.26 -2.00
CA ALA A 63 -23.91 -18.28 -0.80
C ALA A 63 -23.21 -17.81 0.47
N ASP A 64 -21.88 -17.93 0.53
CA ASP A 64 -21.09 -17.51 1.69
C ASP A 64 -19.67 -17.17 1.25
N ASP A 65 -18.99 -16.38 2.07
CA ASP A 65 -17.57 -16.09 1.90
C ASP A 65 -16.84 -16.01 3.23
N LEU A 66 -15.58 -16.42 3.22
CA LEU A 66 -14.65 -16.33 4.33
C LEU A 66 -13.53 -15.39 3.91
N ARG A 67 -13.43 -14.27 4.62
CA ARG A 67 -12.44 -13.23 4.36
C ARG A 67 -11.36 -13.27 5.42
N ALA A 68 -10.12 -13.04 5.03
CA ALA A 68 -9.02 -12.98 5.98
C ALA A 68 -7.97 -11.93 5.59
N VAL A 69 -7.30 -11.39 6.60
CA VAL A 69 -6.13 -10.54 6.49
C VAL A 69 -4.94 -11.31 7.05
N PHE A 70 -3.88 -11.45 6.27
CA PHE A 70 -2.63 -12.06 6.67
C PHE A 70 -1.67 -10.96 7.13
N ARG A 71 -1.33 -10.96 8.42
CA ARG A 71 -0.58 -9.88 9.07
C ARG A 71 0.53 -10.39 9.96
N VAL A 72 1.60 -9.62 10.08
CA VAL A 72 2.69 -9.85 11.04
C VAL A 72 2.58 -8.76 12.11
N GLY A 73 2.24 -9.16 13.34
CA GLY A 73 1.81 -8.20 14.36
C GLY A 73 0.57 -7.45 13.89
N GLU A 74 0.63 -6.13 13.85
CA GLU A 74 -0.46 -5.28 13.34
C GLU A 74 -0.33 -4.91 11.86
N THR A 75 0.76 -5.30 11.20
CA THR A 75 1.05 -4.92 9.81
C THR A 75 0.42 -5.91 8.83
N PRO A 76 -0.59 -5.51 8.03
CA PRO A 76 -1.19 -6.38 7.01
C PRO A 76 -0.26 -6.50 5.80
N TRP A 77 -0.11 -7.74 5.30
CA TRP A 77 0.73 -8.09 4.15
C TRP A 77 -0.08 -8.62 2.97
N ALA A 78 -1.19 -9.30 3.24
CA ALA A 78 -2.09 -9.78 2.21
C ALA A 78 -3.52 -9.87 2.73
N VAL A 79 -4.45 -9.97 1.80
CA VAL A 79 -5.85 -10.28 2.07
C VAL A 79 -6.29 -11.41 1.16
N THR A 80 -7.29 -12.17 1.60
CA THR A 80 -7.88 -13.24 0.80
C THR A 80 -9.38 -13.33 1.02
N THR A 81 -10.09 -13.88 0.03
CA THR A 81 -11.49 -14.25 0.18
C THR A 81 -11.70 -15.62 -0.46
N LEU A 82 -12.24 -16.53 0.35
CA LEU A 82 -12.69 -17.85 -0.08
C LEU A 82 -14.21 -17.78 -0.27
N TRP A 83 -14.72 -18.37 -1.34
CA TRP A 83 -16.13 -18.32 -1.68
C TRP A 83 -16.73 -19.72 -1.66
N ARG A 84 -17.97 -19.83 -1.19
CA ARG A 84 -18.78 -21.05 -1.30
C ARG A 84 -19.99 -20.81 -2.19
N ARG A 85 -20.26 -21.79 -3.06
CA ARG A 85 -21.40 -21.72 -3.98
C ARG A 85 -22.70 -22.12 -3.27
N GLU A 86 -23.82 -21.71 -3.85
CA GLU A 86 -25.12 -22.22 -3.45
C GLU A 86 -25.17 -23.75 -3.42
N GLY A 87 -25.88 -24.30 -2.43
CA GLY A 87 -25.95 -25.74 -2.18
C GLY A 87 -24.77 -26.33 -1.40
N GLN A 88 -23.68 -25.58 -1.19
CA GLN A 88 -22.59 -25.99 -0.28
C GLN A 88 -22.91 -25.55 1.16
N PRO A 89 -22.48 -26.32 2.18
CA PRO A 89 -22.64 -25.90 3.57
C PRO A 89 -21.88 -24.59 3.82
N ALA A 90 -22.41 -23.68 4.64
CA ALA A 90 -21.74 -22.44 5.02
C ALA A 90 -20.36 -22.70 5.67
N PHE A 91 -19.49 -21.70 5.68
CA PHE A 91 -18.25 -21.78 6.44
C PHE A 91 -18.57 -21.85 7.94
N SER A 92 -17.97 -22.82 8.61
CA SER A 92 -18.06 -22.96 10.07
C SER A 92 -17.15 -21.99 10.80
N ALA A 93 -17.45 -21.72 12.08
CA ALA A 93 -16.55 -20.96 12.96
C ALA A 93 -15.18 -21.64 13.12
N THR A 94 -15.11 -22.96 13.01
CA THR A 94 -13.86 -23.73 13.05
C THR A 94 -13.01 -23.45 11.81
N GLU A 95 -13.60 -23.43 10.61
CA GLU A 95 -12.89 -23.08 9.38
C GLU A 95 -12.41 -21.62 9.39
N ALA A 96 -13.26 -20.68 9.83
CA ALA A 96 -12.86 -19.29 10.03
C ALA A 96 -11.70 -19.17 11.03
N GLY A 97 -11.74 -19.96 12.10
CA GLY A 97 -10.66 -20.04 13.08
C GLY A 97 -9.35 -20.56 12.49
N LEU A 98 -9.40 -21.65 11.72
CA LEU A 98 -8.23 -22.20 11.04
C LEU A 98 -7.57 -21.17 10.12
N VAL A 99 -8.35 -20.45 9.31
CA VAL A 99 -7.81 -19.41 8.42
C VAL A 99 -7.24 -18.23 9.22
N ALA A 100 -7.86 -17.85 10.35
CA ALA A 100 -7.33 -16.83 11.24
C ALA A 100 -5.95 -17.24 11.80
N ASP A 101 -5.78 -18.50 12.19
CA ASP A 101 -4.54 -19.03 12.76
C ASP A 101 -3.40 -19.09 11.72
N LEU A 102 -3.74 -19.18 10.43
CA LEU A 102 -2.79 -19.07 9.31
C LEU A 102 -2.35 -17.63 9.00
N SER A 103 -2.93 -16.61 9.64
CA SER A 103 -2.67 -15.21 9.33
C SER A 103 -1.20 -14.81 9.48
N ALA A 104 -0.58 -15.16 10.61
CA ALA A 104 0.81 -14.79 10.86
C ALA A 104 1.81 -15.56 9.99
N PRO A 105 1.72 -16.90 9.85
CA PRO A 105 2.61 -17.65 8.96
C PRO A 105 2.53 -17.21 7.49
N LEU A 106 1.31 -16.99 6.96
CA LEU A 106 1.15 -16.54 5.58
C LEU A 106 1.54 -15.07 5.40
N GLY A 107 1.25 -14.22 6.39
CA GLY A 107 1.70 -12.83 6.40
C GLY A 107 3.23 -12.74 6.36
N ASP A 108 3.93 -13.57 7.14
CA ASP A 108 5.40 -13.65 7.12
C ASP A 108 5.94 -14.12 5.76
N ALA A 109 5.30 -15.13 5.15
CA ALA A 109 5.70 -15.62 3.84
C ALA A 109 5.59 -14.52 2.76
N VAL A 110 4.47 -13.79 2.72
CA VAL A 110 4.28 -12.67 1.78
C VAL A 110 5.28 -11.55 2.07
N ARG A 111 5.50 -11.21 3.34
CA ARG A 111 6.52 -10.23 3.75
C ARG A 111 7.90 -10.55 3.19
N ARG A 112 8.33 -11.81 3.31
CA ARG A 112 9.64 -12.25 2.79
C ARG A 112 9.72 -12.15 1.27
N LEU A 113 8.64 -12.46 0.55
CA LEU A 113 8.58 -12.26 -0.91
C LEU A 113 8.69 -10.78 -1.30
N VAL A 114 8.04 -9.88 -0.55
CA VAL A 114 8.17 -8.43 -0.76
C VAL A 114 9.61 -7.98 -0.51
N ARG A 115 10.26 -8.46 0.55
CA ARG A 115 11.68 -8.20 0.80
C ARG A 115 12.57 -8.67 -0.35
N GLU A 116 12.36 -9.87 -0.85
CA GLU A 116 13.13 -10.42 -1.97
C GLU A 116 12.93 -9.62 -3.26
N ASP A 117 11.72 -9.13 -3.55
CA ASP A 117 11.46 -8.24 -4.69
C ASP A 117 12.12 -6.87 -4.53
N LEU A 118 12.19 -6.33 -3.30
CA LEU A 118 12.96 -5.11 -3.02
C LEU A 118 14.43 -5.33 -3.37
N VAL A 119 15.05 -6.40 -2.86
CA VAL A 119 16.49 -6.68 -3.07
C VAL A 119 16.82 -7.05 -4.53
N ARG A 120 16.04 -7.92 -5.19
CA ARG A 120 16.35 -8.42 -6.54
C ARG A 120 16.41 -7.29 -7.57
N ARG A 121 15.48 -6.34 -7.48
CA ARG A 121 15.37 -5.27 -8.48
C ARG A 121 16.39 -4.15 -8.28
N ASP A 122 16.97 -4.03 -7.09
CA ASP A 122 18.13 -3.14 -6.87
C ASP A 122 19.34 -3.66 -7.66
N LEU A 123 19.57 -4.98 -7.68
CA LEU A 123 20.62 -5.63 -8.49
C LEU A 123 20.36 -5.54 -10.01
N GLU A 124 19.11 -5.66 -10.45
CA GLU A 124 18.75 -5.55 -11.88
C GLU A 124 18.89 -4.10 -12.39
N ARG A 125 18.77 -3.08 -11.51
CA ARG A 125 18.99 -1.67 -11.86
C ARG A 125 20.46 -1.34 -12.14
N GLU A 126 21.41 -2.01 -11.49
CA GLU A 126 22.85 -1.83 -11.77
C GLU A 126 23.25 -2.31 -13.18
N GLY A 127 22.39 -3.10 -13.85
CA GLY A 127 22.65 -3.70 -15.16
C GLY A 127 21.75 -3.24 -16.32
N LEU A 128 20.73 -2.41 -16.09
CA LEU A 128 19.83 -1.92 -17.15
C LEU A 128 20.00 -0.41 -17.35
N GLU A 129 20.38 0.00 -18.57
CA GLU A 129 20.04 1.33 -19.11
C GLU A 129 18.52 1.43 -19.27
N VAL A 130 17.80 1.67 -18.17
CA VAL A 130 16.41 2.10 -18.25
C VAL A 130 16.46 3.53 -18.77
N ASN A 131 15.89 3.79 -19.95
CA ASN A 131 15.58 5.15 -20.38
C ASN A 131 14.54 5.74 -19.42
N VAL A 132 15.00 6.29 -18.29
CA VAL A 132 14.20 6.91 -17.22
C VAL A 132 13.47 8.16 -17.71
N THR A 133 13.81 8.65 -18.90
CA THR A 133 13.41 9.95 -19.46
C THR A 133 12.02 9.99 -20.12
N ALA A 134 11.29 8.88 -20.25
CA ALA A 134 10.09 8.86 -21.09
C ALA A 134 8.78 9.27 -20.39
N VAL A 135 8.70 9.22 -19.06
CA VAL A 135 7.57 9.79 -18.30
C VAL A 135 8.11 10.98 -17.54
N GLY A 136 7.71 12.18 -17.98
CA GLY A 136 8.28 13.43 -17.47
C GLY A 136 8.26 13.47 -15.94
N GLU A 137 9.24 14.14 -15.34
CA GLU A 137 9.36 14.40 -13.89
C GLU A 137 8.14 15.14 -13.29
N ARG A 138 7.14 15.46 -14.12
CA ARG A 138 5.97 16.24 -13.75
C ARG A 138 4.85 15.32 -13.26
N PRO A 139 4.20 15.66 -12.14
CA PRO A 139 3.13 14.83 -11.61
C PRO A 139 1.94 14.73 -12.56
N GLY A 140 1.30 13.56 -12.61
CA GLY A 140 0.00 13.39 -13.24
C GLY A 140 -1.09 13.89 -12.31
N LEU A 141 -1.91 14.86 -12.73
CA LEU A 141 -2.98 15.46 -11.92
C LEU A 141 -4.34 14.91 -12.35
N PHE A 142 -5.16 14.58 -11.36
CA PHE A 142 -6.54 14.13 -11.51
C PHE A 142 -7.44 14.93 -10.55
N LEU A 143 -8.42 15.65 -11.08
CA LEU A 143 -9.39 16.38 -10.28
C LEU A 143 -10.72 15.64 -10.25
N PHE A 144 -11.24 15.39 -9.06
CA PHE A 144 -12.52 14.74 -8.81
C PHE A 144 -13.51 15.71 -8.22
N ASP A 145 -14.78 15.59 -8.60
CA ASP A 145 -15.88 16.30 -7.95
C ASP A 145 -16.32 15.65 -6.62
N ALA A 146 -17.27 16.27 -5.91
CA ALA A 146 -17.85 15.76 -4.68
C ALA A 146 -18.62 14.43 -4.86
N ARG A 147 -18.81 13.95 -6.08
CA ARG A 147 -19.39 12.63 -6.38
C ARG A 147 -18.32 11.60 -6.75
N GLY A 148 -17.04 11.98 -6.73
CA GLY A 148 -15.92 11.11 -7.09
C GLY A 148 -15.77 10.92 -8.60
N ARG A 149 -16.41 11.76 -9.43
CA ARG A 149 -16.25 11.70 -10.88
C ARG A 149 -15.02 12.52 -11.27
N LEU A 150 -14.21 11.98 -12.18
CA LEU A 150 -13.09 12.70 -12.76
C LEU A 150 -13.63 13.88 -13.58
N VAL A 151 -13.17 15.10 -13.31
CA VAL A 151 -13.60 16.34 -13.98
C VAL A 151 -12.49 17.08 -14.71
N SER A 152 -11.22 16.80 -14.38
CA SER A 152 -10.07 17.36 -15.09
C SER A 152 -8.83 16.49 -14.92
N VAL A 153 -7.94 16.54 -15.89
CA VAL A 153 -6.60 15.93 -15.86
C VAL A 153 -5.59 16.85 -16.54
N ASN A 154 -4.31 16.70 -16.20
CA ASN A 154 -3.22 17.33 -16.97
C ASN A 154 -2.67 16.40 -18.07
N GLU A 155 -1.76 16.92 -18.89
CA GLU A 155 -1.14 16.20 -20.01
C GLU A 155 -0.30 14.98 -19.60
N HIS A 156 0.16 14.91 -18.34
CA HIS A 156 1.00 13.83 -17.83
C HIS A 156 0.21 12.67 -17.21
N ALA A 157 -1.09 12.84 -16.96
CA ALA A 157 -1.93 11.85 -16.30
C ALA A 157 -1.92 10.49 -17.03
N ALA A 158 -2.09 10.48 -18.35
CA ALA A 158 -2.16 9.26 -19.14
C ALA A 158 -0.86 8.43 -19.06
N ALA A 159 0.30 9.08 -19.14
CA ALA A 159 1.59 8.42 -19.07
C ALA A 159 1.80 7.71 -17.72
N TRP A 160 1.41 8.35 -16.61
CA TRP A 160 1.46 7.72 -15.29
C TRP A 160 0.49 6.55 -15.15
N LEU A 161 -0.69 6.60 -15.79
CA LEU A 161 -1.62 5.46 -15.78
C LEU A 161 -1.07 4.24 -16.54
N ASP A 162 -0.34 4.46 -17.64
CA ASP A 162 0.27 3.36 -18.41
C ASP A 162 1.38 2.62 -17.66
N GLU A 163 2.02 3.28 -16.69
CA GLU A 163 3.00 2.66 -15.81
C GLU A 163 2.40 1.77 -14.74
N LEU A 164 1.11 1.91 -14.44
CA LEU A 164 0.47 1.22 -13.33
C LEU A 164 0.02 -0.20 -13.70
N PRO A 165 -0.10 -1.11 -12.72
CA PRO A 165 -0.73 -2.41 -12.94
C PRO A 165 -2.12 -2.25 -13.57
N ARG A 166 -2.42 -3.04 -14.61
CA ARG A 166 -3.70 -3.00 -15.34
C ARG A 166 -4.73 -3.91 -14.68
N GLN A 167 -5.03 -3.64 -13.41
CA GLN A 167 -5.99 -4.40 -12.60
C GLN A 167 -6.93 -3.41 -11.92
N GLU A 168 -8.19 -3.81 -11.73
CA GLU A 168 -9.20 -3.03 -10.99
C GLU A 168 -9.40 -1.64 -11.59
N LEU A 169 -9.70 -1.60 -12.89
CA LEU A 169 -9.77 -0.37 -13.66
C LEU A 169 -11.20 0.13 -13.80
N VAL A 170 -11.39 1.43 -13.56
CA VAL A 170 -12.67 2.13 -13.69
C VAL A 170 -12.60 3.03 -14.93
N PRO A 171 -13.49 2.83 -15.93
CA PRO A 171 -13.54 3.69 -17.10
C PRO A 171 -14.04 5.08 -16.73
N THR A 172 -13.56 6.09 -17.45
CA THR A 172 -13.96 7.50 -17.24
C THR A 172 -14.47 8.15 -18.52
N GLN A 173 -15.17 9.28 -18.36
CA GLN A 173 -15.61 10.12 -19.48
C GLN A 173 -14.47 10.70 -20.33
N PHE A 174 -13.21 10.63 -19.86
CA PHE A 174 -12.01 11.07 -20.58
C PHE A 174 -11.40 9.95 -21.45
N GLY A 175 -12.02 8.76 -21.51
CA GLY A 175 -11.44 7.59 -22.17
C GLY A 175 -10.24 6.98 -21.40
N LEU A 176 -9.95 7.48 -20.20
CA LEU A 176 -8.93 6.95 -19.31
C LEU A 176 -9.49 5.82 -18.45
N GLN A 177 -8.62 4.86 -18.14
CA GLN A 177 -8.88 3.75 -17.23
C GLN A 177 -8.18 4.03 -15.89
N LEU A 178 -8.95 4.38 -14.86
CA LEU A 178 -8.39 4.72 -13.56
C LEU A 178 -8.26 3.48 -12.67
N PRO A 179 -7.10 3.22 -12.06
CA PRO A 179 -6.98 2.25 -10.98
C PRO A 179 -7.89 2.62 -9.81
N LEU A 180 -8.63 1.65 -9.29
CA LEU A 180 -9.59 1.86 -8.23
C LEU A 180 -8.98 2.47 -6.97
N TRP A 181 -7.73 2.13 -6.62
CA TRP A 181 -7.03 2.72 -5.48
C TRP A 181 -6.92 4.25 -5.59
N LEU A 182 -6.86 4.82 -6.80
CA LEU A 182 -6.76 6.26 -7.03
C LEU A 182 -8.06 6.95 -6.59
N LEU A 183 -9.21 6.38 -6.98
CA LEU A 183 -10.53 6.83 -6.53
C LEU A 183 -10.68 6.71 -5.02
N VAL A 184 -10.25 5.58 -4.45
CA VAL A 184 -10.29 5.36 -3.00
C VAL A 184 -9.41 6.39 -2.27
N THR A 185 -8.26 6.75 -2.83
CA THR A 185 -7.38 7.76 -2.24
C THR A 185 -8.04 9.14 -2.25
N ALA A 186 -8.70 9.51 -3.34
CA ALA A 186 -9.50 10.74 -3.43
C ALA A 186 -10.65 10.78 -2.40
N VAL A 187 -11.39 9.68 -2.26
CA VAL A 187 -12.48 9.56 -1.28
C VAL A 187 -11.95 9.66 0.14
N ARG A 188 -10.85 8.98 0.48
CA ARG A 188 -10.26 9.03 1.81
C ARG A 188 -9.81 10.44 2.22
N ALA A 189 -9.28 11.22 1.29
CA ALA A 189 -8.94 12.62 1.54
C ALA A 189 -10.20 13.43 1.92
N ARG A 190 -11.30 13.23 1.19
CA ARG A 190 -12.58 13.89 1.49
C ARG A 190 -13.19 13.45 2.82
N ASP A 191 -13.19 12.16 3.09
CA ASP A 191 -13.70 11.60 4.35
C ASP A 191 -12.89 12.11 5.54
N SER A 192 -11.55 12.22 5.39
CA SER A 192 -10.67 12.86 6.38
C SER A 192 -11.14 14.29 6.66
N LEU A 193 -11.37 15.11 5.63
CA LEU A 193 -11.84 16.48 5.79
C LEU A 193 -13.22 16.57 6.45
N ALA A 194 -14.16 15.72 6.04
CA ALA A 194 -15.52 15.68 6.58
C ALA A 194 -15.52 15.26 8.07
N ALA A 195 -14.56 14.44 8.48
CA ALA A 195 -14.35 14.05 9.88
C ALA A 195 -13.55 15.07 10.70
N GLY A 196 -13.23 16.26 10.14
CA GLY A 196 -12.45 17.31 10.81
C GLY A 196 -10.93 17.11 10.78
N GLY A 197 -10.44 16.21 9.93
CA GLY A 197 -9.02 15.99 9.69
C GLY A 197 -8.39 16.99 8.72
N ASP A 198 -7.16 16.69 8.30
CA ASP A 198 -6.37 17.52 7.39
C ASP A 198 -6.84 17.50 5.92
N GLY A 199 -7.76 16.59 5.59
CA GLY A 199 -8.25 16.41 4.23
C GLY A 199 -7.22 15.77 3.29
N LEU A 200 -6.22 15.08 3.82
CA LEU A 200 -5.16 14.44 3.04
C LEU A 200 -5.28 12.91 3.07
N ALA A 201 -4.88 12.28 1.97
CA ALA A 201 -4.68 10.84 1.92
C ALA A 201 -3.53 10.50 0.96
N GLN A 202 -2.91 9.35 1.17
CA GLN A 202 -1.84 8.88 0.30
C GLN A 202 -1.92 7.37 0.10
N THR A 203 -1.53 6.94 -1.09
CA THR A 203 -1.37 5.53 -1.45
C THR A 203 -0.04 5.35 -2.17
N ARG A 204 0.71 4.31 -1.82
CA ARG A 204 1.96 3.95 -2.48
C ARG A 204 1.73 2.69 -3.29
N VAL A 205 2.24 2.68 -4.52
CA VAL A 205 2.03 1.59 -5.46
C VAL A 205 3.33 1.32 -6.21
N ARG A 206 3.54 0.05 -6.57
CA ARG A 206 4.63 -0.32 -7.48
C ARG A 206 4.13 -0.21 -8.92
N SER A 207 4.90 0.47 -9.76
CA SER A 207 4.67 0.48 -11.21
C SER A 207 5.01 -0.90 -11.80
N ARG A 208 4.62 -1.12 -13.06
CA ARG A 208 4.97 -2.32 -13.84
C ARG A 208 6.48 -2.52 -13.95
N ALA A 209 7.23 -1.43 -14.03
CA ALA A 209 8.70 -1.42 -14.02
C ALA A 209 9.29 -1.62 -12.62
N GLY A 210 8.47 -1.76 -11.58
CA GLY A 210 8.92 -1.92 -10.19
C GLY A 210 9.36 -0.62 -9.52
N ARG A 211 9.06 0.56 -10.07
CA ARG A 211 9.32 1.83 -9.39
C ARG A 211 8.24 2.09 -8.34
N TRP A 212 8.61 2.67 -7.21
CA TRP A 212 7.63 3.13 -6.24
C TRP A 212 7.05 4.47 -6.70
N LEU A 213 5.74 4.51 -6.86
CA LEU A 213 4.96 5.71 -7.11
C LEU A 213 4.13 6.02 -5.89
N VAL A 214 3.76 7.28 -5.74
CA VAL A 214 2.83 7.73 -4.72
C VAL A 214 1.69 8.51 -5.36
N GLY A 215 0.47 8.21 -4.91
CA GLY A 215 -0.72 9.00 -5.17
C GLY A 215 -1.03 9.88 -3.96
N HIS A 216 -0.88 11.19 -4.08
CA HIS A 216 -1.24 12.16 -3.03
C HIS A 216 -2.62 12.70 -3.34
N ALA A 217 -3.55 12.58 -2.39
CA ALA A 217 -4.88 13.17 -2.49
C ALA A 217 -5.07 14.28 -1.47
N ALA A 218 -5.66 15.38 -1.92
CA ALA A 218 -6.10 16.49 -1.08
C ALA A 218 -7.56 16.81 -1.39
N ALA A 219 -8.40 16.90 -0.36
CA ALA A 219 -9.77 17.36 -0.49
C ALA A 219 -9.77 18.83 -0.93
N THR A 220 -10.63 19.17 -1.88
CA THR A 220 -10.74 20.52 -2.43
C THR A 220 -11.98 21.23 -1.87
N ARG A 221 -11.93 22.55 -1.87
CA ARG A 221 -13.05 23.43 -1.52
C ARG A 221 -13.40 24.31 -2.71
N ASP A 222 -14.65 24.72 -2.80
CA ASP A 222 -15.08 25.72 -3.78
C ASP A 222 -14.78 27.15 -3.27
N ALA A 223 -15.21 28.15 -4.04
CA ALA A 223 -15.01 29.57 -3.70
C ALA A 223 -15.76 30.00 -2.42
N ALA A 224 -16.80 29.27 -2.01
CA ALA A 224 -17.52 29.51 -0.76
C ALA A 224 -16.85 28.80 0.44
N GLY A 225 -15.81 28.00 0.19
CA GLY A 225 -15.14 27.20 1.21
C GLY A 225 -15.82 25.86 1.48
N GLU A 226 -16.83 25.48 0.71
CA GLU A 226 -17.54 24.21 0.88
C GLU A 226 -16.79 23.04 0.23
N PRO A 227 -16.88 21.80 0.75
CA PRO A 227 -16.23 20.63 0.15
C PRO A 227 -16.66 20.41 -1.31
N ALA A 228 -15.71 20.50 -2.24
CA ALA A 228 -15.97 20.45 -3.68
C ALA A 228 -15.56 19.13 -4.33
N GLY A 229 -14.63 18.40 -3.73
CA GLY A 229 -14.07 17.18 -4.33
C GLY A 229 -12.69 16.84 -3.79
N ALA A 230 -11.82 16.32 -4.66
CA ALA A 230 -10.43 16.05 -4.33
C ALA A 230 -9.52 16.17 -5.55
N ALA A 231 -8.30 16.64 -5.35
CA ALA A 231 -7.22 16.55 -6.32
C ALA A 231 -6.32 15.38 -5.94
N VAL A 232 -5.92 14.56 -6.92
CA VAL A 232 -4.94 13.49 -6.77
C VAL A 232 -3.77 13.74 -7.71
N THR A 233 -2.54 13.68 -7.20
CA THR A 233 -1.33 13.67 -8.01
C THR A 233 -0.67 12.30 -7.96
N ILE A 234 -0.10 11.85 -9.08
CA ILE A 234 0.79 10.67 -9.15
C ILE A 234 2.19 11.13 -9.54
N GLU A 235 3.18 10.69 -8.79
CA GLU A 235 4.58 10.97 -9.03
C GLU A 235 5.45 9.83 -8.47
N PRO A 236 6.76 9.78 -8.78
CA PRO A 236 7.69 8.92 -8.07
C PRO A 236 7.60 9.18 -6.56
N ALA A 237 7.51 8.11 -5.77
CA ALA A 237 7.57 8.26 -4.31
C ALA A 237 8.92 8.86 -3.90
N SER A 238 9.06 9.41 -2.70
CA SER A 238 10.39 9.75 -2.16
C SER A 238 10.92 8.62 -1.27
N PRO A 239 12.23 8.55 -1.00
CA PRO A 239 12.77 7.54 -0.08
C PRO A 239 12.09 7.55 1.29
N ALA A 240 11.75 8.74 1.80
CA ALA A 240 11.04 8.89 3.07
C ALA A 240 9.66 8.21 3.07
N LEU A 241 8.98 8.13 1.93
CA LEU A 241 7.66 7.50 1.81
C LEU A 241 7.73 5.97 1.68
N VAL A 242 8.83 5.44 1.14
CA VAL A 242 9.00 4.00 0.91
C VAL A 242 9.73 3.32 2.06
N ALA A 243 10.68 4.00 2.72
CA ALA A 243 11.47 3.44 3.82
C ALA A 243 10.63 2.71 4.91
N PRO A 244 9.45 3.20 5.33
CA PRO A 244 8.61 2.46 6.27
C PRO A 244 8.17 1.08 5.75
N ILE A 245 7.91 0.95 4.44
CA ILE A 245 7.55 -0.33 3.80
C ILE A 245 8.76 -1.26 3.82
N ALA A 246 9.94 -0.74 3.48
CA ALA A 246 11.21 -1.48 3.53
C ALA A 246 11.48 -2.04 4.93
N VAL A 247 11.42 -1.16 5.93
CA VAL A 247 11.65 -1.47 7.33
C VAL A 247 10.70 -2.56 7.85
N GLU A 248 9.42 -2.49 7.48
CA GLU A 248 8.44 -3.55 7.80
C GLU A 248 8.79 -4.86 7.08
N ALA A 249 9.24 -4.81 5.81
CA ALA A 249 9.59 -5.97 5.02
C ALA A 249 10.80 -6.74 5.58
N TYR A 250 11.77 -6.03 6.15
CA TYR A 250 12.90 -6.65 6.86
C TYR A 250 12.55 -7.20 8.25
N GLY A 251 11.31 -7.01 8.72
CA GLY A 251 10.87 -7.57 9.99
C GLY A 251 11.55 -6.96 11.21
N LEU A 252 11.89 -5.68 11.13
CA LEU A 252 12.43 -4.94 12.26
C LEU A 252 11.34 -4.74 13.32
N THR A 253 11.66 -5.03 14.57
CA THR A 253 10.83 -4.75 15.76
C THR A 253 10.69 -3.25 15.98
N ALA A 254 9.67 -2.81 16.73
CA ALA A 254 9.46 -1.39 17.04
C ALA A 254 10.74 -0.70 17.56
N ARG A 255 11.50 -1.36 18.44
CA ARG A 255 12.76 -0.83 18.97
C ARG A 255 13.87 -0.76 17.93
N GLU A 256 14.01 -1.79 17.09
CA GLU A 256 14.99 -1.77 16.00
C GLU A 256 14.68 -0.64 15.01
N ARG A 257 13.40 -0.33 14.74
CA ARG A 257 12.97 0.80 13.90
C ARG A 257 13.32 2.16 14.48
N GLU A 258 13.27 2.30 15.81
CA GLU A 258 13.74 3.52 16.49
C GLU A 258 15.23 3.70 16.29
N ILE A 259 15.99 2.61 16.45
CA ILE A 259 17.45 2.60 16.30
C ILE A 259 17.84 2.90 14.84
N THR A 260 17.23 2.26 13.84
CA THR A 260 17.55 2.55 12.42
C THR A 260 17.27 4.00 12.05
N ARG A 261 16.20 4.62 12.58
CA ARG A 261 15.93 6.05 12.39
C ARG A 261 17.03 6.94 12.97
N GLN A 262 17.62 6.57 14.10
CA GLN A 262 18.74 7.32 14.66
C GLN A 262 20.03 7.11 13.84
N ILE A 263 20.29 5.87 13.39
CA ILE A 263 21.41 5.56 12.49
C ILE A 263 21.31 6.39 11.20
N ALA A 264 20.12 6.49 10.60
CA ALA A 264 19.89 7.29 9.39
C ALA A 264 20.13 8.79 9.59
N ARG A 265 20.09 9.28 10.84
CA ARG A 265 20.46 10.66 11.20
C ARG A 265 21.94 10.84 11.50
N GLY A 266 22.75 9.79 11.36
CA GLY A 266 24.18 9.80 11.68
C GLY A 266 24.51 9.61 13.16
N ALA A 267 23.52 9.28 14.02
CA ALA A 267 23.75 9.20 15.46
C ALA A 267 24.68 8.03 15.83
N GLY A 268 25.65 8.29 16.70
CA GLY A 268 26.56 7.30 17.27
C GLY A 268 25.88 6.37 18.30
N THR A 269 26.56 5.30 18.72
CA THR A 269 26.00 4.33 19.71
C THR A 269 25.62 5.00 21.04
N ASP A 270 26.45 5.92 21.54
CA ASP A 270 26.22 6.59 22.83
C ASP A 270 25.08 7.63 22.74
N GLU A 271 24.96 8.31 21.61
CA GLU A 271 23.85 9.23 21.33
C GLU A 271 22.51 8.47 21.22
N ILE A 272 22.52 7.30 20.58
CA ILE A 272 21.35 6.42 20.52
C ILE A 272 20.98 5.90 21.91
N ALA A 273 21.98 5.45 22.67
CA ALA A 273 21.79 4.97 24.04
C ALA A 273 21.13 6.05 24.91
N THR A 274 21.65 7.28 24.83
CA THR A 274 21.11 8.43 25.55
C THR A 274 19.69 8.78 25.10
N SER A 275 19.46 8.90 23.79
CA SER A 275 18.15 9.31 23.25
C SER A 275 17.03 8.30 23.45
N LEU A 276 17.36 7.01 23.51
CA LEU A 276 16.38 5.92 23.69
C LEU A 276 16.35 5.35 25.12
N PHE A 277 17.10 5.94 26.05
CA PHE A 277 17.24 5.47 27.44
C PHE A 277 17.68 3.99 27.52
N LEU A 278 18.69 3.62 26.73
CA LEU A 278 19.29 2.29 26.67
C LEU A 278 20.75 2.32 27.12
N SER A 279 21.33 1.15 27.43
CA SER A 279 22.79 1.05 27.59
C SER A 279 23.48 1.01 26.21
N PRO A 280 24.73 1.53 26.07
CA PRO A 280 25.50 1.39 24.84
C PRO A 280 25.72 -0.09 24.43
N HIS A 281 25.70 -1.01 25.39
CA HIS A 281 25.75 -2.44 25.10
C HIS A 281 24.47 -2.94 24.43
N THR A 282 23.30 -2.58 24.97
CA THR A 282 21.99 -2.92 24.40
C THR A 282 21.83 -2.35 22.99
N VAL A 283 22.31 -1.14 22.73
CA VAL A 283 22.30 -0.55 21.38
C VAL A 283 23.15 -1.39 20.42
N ARG A 284 24.36 -1.83 20.82
CA ARG A 284 25.21 -2.69 19.98
C ARG A 284 24.53 -4.02 19.64
N ASP A 285 23.83 -4.62 20.60
CA ASP A 285 23.11 -5.88 20.38
C ASP A 285 21.96 -5.70 19.39
N HIS A 286 21.20 -4.61 19.52
CA HIS A 286 20.16 -4.27 18.54
C HIS A 286 20.75 -3.98 17.16
N VAL A 287 21.85 -3.24 17.05
CA VAL A 287 22.53 -3.00 15.77
C VAL A 287 22.96 -4.31 15.14
N LYS A 288 23.53 -5.25 15.90
CA LYS A 288 23.89 -6.59 15.40
C LYS A 288 22.67 -7.36 14.89
N SER A 289 21.55 -7.32 15.62
CA SER A 289 20.28 -7.92 15.17
C SER A 289 19.80 -7.29 13.86
N ILE A 290 19.84 -5.96 13.75
CA ILE A 290 19.46 -5.21 12.53
C ILE A 290 20.33 -5.63 11.35
N LEU A 291 21.66 -5.64 11.50
CA LEU A 291 22.60 -6.04 10.46
C LEU A 291 22.27 -7.45 9.93
N ASN A 292 22.03 -8.39 10.84
CA ASN A 292 21.65 -9.76 10.49
C ASN A 292 20.30 -9.84 9.75
N LYS A 293 19.29 -9.08 10.17
CA LYS A 293 17.96 -9.07 9.54
C LYS A 293 17.98 -8.44 8.16
N VAL A 294 18.71 -7.35 8.01
CA VAL A 294 18.87 -6.66 6.72
C VAL A 294 19.73 -7.52 5.78
N GLY A 295 20.76 -8.18 6.32
CA GLY A 295 21.69 -9.02 5.57
C GLY A 295 22.93 -8.25 5.12
N VAL A 296 23.36 -7.28 5.93
CA VAL A 296 24.46 -6.35 5.61
C VAL A 296 25.50 -6.32 6.74
N SER A 297 26.68 -5.78 6.45
CA SER A 297 27.84 -5.82 7.33
C SER A 297 28.12 -4.50 8.05
N SER A 298 27.57 -3.39 7.56
CA SER A 298 27.85 -2.06 8.11
C SER A 298 26.58 -1.23 8.39
N ARG A 299 26.70 -0.23 9.28
CA ARG A 299 25.63 0.73 9.57
C ARG A 299 25.27 1.56 8.34
N GLY A 300 26.26 1.87 7.50
CA GLY A 300 26.07 2.58 6.24
C GLY A 300 25.22 1.76 5.28
N GLU A 301 25.51 0.46 5.12
CA GLU A 301 24.70 -0.45 4.31
C GLU A 301 23.27 -0.60 4.83
N VAL A 302 23.04 -0.54 6.14
CA VAL A 302 21.66 -0.50 6.69
C VAL A 302 20.93 0.75 6.21
N VAL A 303 21.60 1.90 6.20
CA VAL A 303 20.99 3.14 5.71
C VAL A 303 20.71 3.04 4.22
N ALA A 304 21.68 2.53 3.45
CA ALA A 304 21.54 2.36 2.01
C ALA A 304 20.33 1.47 1.66
N ALA A 305 20.27 0.26 2.24
CA ALA A 305 19.20 -0.71 1.97
C ALA A 305 17.80 -0.25 2.42
N LEU A 306 17.70 0.56 3.48
CA LEU A 306 16.41 0.99 4.05
C LEU A 306 15.94 2.36 3.56
N TYR A 307 16.85 3.26 3.18
CA TYR A 307 16.55 4.68 2.97
C TYR A 307 17.13 5.28 1.68
N THR A 308 17.95 4.56 0.90
CA THR A 308 18.63 5.14 -0.28
C THR A 308 18.46 4.29 -1.55
N GLU A 309 18.74 2.99 -1.52
CA GLU A 309 18.87 2.12 -2.71
C GLU A 309 17.56 1.96 -3.50
N GLN A 310 16.42 2.28 -2.89
CA GLN A 310 15.12 2.26 -3.57
C GLN A 310 14.97 3.35 -4.63
N PHE A 311 15.91 4.30 -4.70
CA PHE A 311 15.78 5.58 -5.40
C PHE A 311 16.88 6.00 -6.35
N GLU A 312 17.99 5.28 -6.49
CA GLU A 312 18.99 5.71 -7.46
C GLU A 312 18.58 5.31 -8.90
N PRO A 313 18.42 6.27 -9.84
CA PRO A 313 18.66 5.98 -11.24
C PRO A 313 20.16 5.66 -11.38
N ALA A 314 20.51 4.65 -12.17
CA ALA A 314 21.89 4.25 -12.43
C ALA A 314 22.73 5.44 -12.96
N HIS A 315 23.38 6.20 -12.07
CA HIS A 315 24.27 7.31 -12.42
C HIS A 315 25.33 7.53 -11.35
N PHE A 316 26.11 6.49 -11.03
CA PHE A 316 27.47 6.69 -10.50
C PHE A 316 28.44 5.70 -11.14
N ALA A 317 28.73 5.94 -12.43
CA ALA A 317 29.93 5.41 -13.07
C ALA A 317 30.81 6.59 -13.49
N GLY A 318 31.99 6.71 -12.86
CA GLY A 318 33.10 7.51 -13.37
C GLY A 318 33.51 8.72 -12.52
N PHE A 319 34.16 8.47 -11.39
CA PHE A 319 35.22 9.38 -10.92
C PHE A 319 36.49 8.57 -10.66
N ASP A 320 37.10 8.10 -11.74
CA ASP A 320 38.48 7.62 -11.69
C ASP A 320 39.40 8.84 -11.56
N GLY A 321 39.85 9.06 -10.34
CA GLY A 321 40.99 9.91 -10.05
C GLY A 321 42.27 9.26 -10.57
N THR A 322 42.68 9.61 -11.79
CA THR A 322 44.07 9.51 -12.22
C THR A 322 44.46 10.77 -12.99
N HIS A 323 44.91 11.79 -12.25
CA HIS A 323 45.86 12.77 -12.79
C HIS A 323 47.22 12.54 -12.10
N THR A 324 48.08 11.79 -12.79
CA THR A 324 49.53 11.96 -12.72
C THR A 324 50.02 12.06 -14.17
N GLY A 325 50.72 13.14 -14.47
CA GLY A 325 51.19 13.51 -15.80
C GLY A 325 51.25 15.02 -15.95
#